data_AF-A0A0C2DPE6-F1
#
_entry.id   AF-A0A0C2DPE6-F1
#
_cell.length_a   1.000
_cell.length_b   1.000
_cell.length_c   1.000
_cell.angle_alpha   90.00
_cell.angle_beta   90.00
_cell.angle_gamma   90.00
#
_symmetry.space_group_name_H-M   'P 1'
#
loop_
_entity.id
_entity.type
_entity.pdbx_description
1 polymer ?
#
loop_
_entity_poly.entity_id
_entity_poly.type
_entity_poly.pdbx_seq_one_letter_code
_entity_poly.pdbx_strand_id
1 'polypeptide(L)'
;MEEEGRRKCAQIQFEFGFVMHYVRAQCEGADKALGMALSLTWILAPNVHGLYFKDLKQTLKKEQCDQALMITANVPSAKKIIVHGPDSGMGGIPSQFPVHEDTQFQQILSDSLEFFNIDENDVNSYFLTDTKTGLIHLPSCYVRDFYFFHRSFYPQLTLVKLDQEEAHLRMRQTAFAQRFIEVGKVLLTHNILKYSPQHVIAQRIFFLHDELTHLPSFPRKSLETCFGMYHGEMGEQLKAMEAVHKFTWAKINY
;
A
#
# COMPACT_ATOMS: atom_id res chain seq x y z
N MET A 1 -24.98 6.62 26.62
CA MET A 1 -24.53 5.47 25.79
C MET A 1 -24.67 5.77 24.30
N GLU A 2 -25.84 6.19 23.80
CA GLU A 2 -26.04 6.52 22.37
C GLU A 2 -25.33 7.81 21.91
N GLU A 3 -25.22 8.81 22.79
CA GLU A 3 -24.48 10.05 22.53
C GLU A 3 -22.96 9.84 22.50
N GLU A 4 -22.47 8.92 23.34
CA GLU A 4 -21.05 8.54 23.39
C GLU A 4 -20.63 7.75 22.15
N GLY A 5 -21.48 6.85 21.66
CA GLY A 5 -21.29 6.16 20.39
C GLY A 5 -21.24 7.12 19.20
N ARG A 6 -22.11 8.14 19.19
CA ARG A 6 -22.08 9.21 18.17
C ARG A 6 -20.81 10.05 18.21
N ARG A 7 -20.32 10.43 19.40
CA ARG A 7 -19.05 11.18 19.57
C ARG A 7 -17.84 10.36 19.10
N LYS A 8 -17.78 9.06 19.42
CA LYS A 8 -16.69 8.17 18.96
C LYS A 8 -16.72 7.93 17.45
N CYS A 9 -17.90 7.84 16.85
CA CYS A 9 -18.04 7.77 15.39
C CYS A 9 -17.56 9.06 14.71
N ALA A 10 -17.91 10.23 15.27
CA ALA A 10 -17.40 11.53 14.81
C ALA A 10 -15.88 11.66 14.96
N GLN A 11 -15.28 11.04 15.98
CA GLN A 11 -13.83 11.03 16.18
C GLN A 11 -13.11 10.19 15.12
N ILE A 12 -13.62 8.99 14.80
CA ILE A 12 -13.11 8.19 13.67
C ILE A 12 -13.24 8.96 12.35
N GLN A 13 -14.37 9.65 12.14
CA GLN A 13 -14.57 10.49 10.94
C GLN A 13 -13.59 11.67 10.87
N PHE A 14 -13.32 12.33 12.00
CA PHE A 14 -12.33 13.41 12.07
C PHE A 14 -10.92 12.92 11.76
N GLU A 15 -10.52 11.77 12.30
CA GLU A 15 -9.22 11.15 12.00
C GLU A 15 -9.10 10.79 10.51
N PHE A 16 -10.15 10.22 9.91
CA PHE A 16 -10.18 10.01 8.46
C PHE A 16 -10.07 11.32 7.67
N GLY A 17 -10.69 12.41 8.14
CA GLY A 17 -10.55 13.75 7.55
C GLY A 17 -9.12 14.31 7.62
N PHE A 18 -8.43 14.14 8.75
CA PHE A 18 -7.03 14.52 8.92
C PHE A 18 -6.10 13.74 7.98
N VAL A 19 -6.36 12.44 7.85
CA VAL A 19 -5.60 11.54 6.97
C VAL A 19 -5.82 11.93 5.51
N MET A 20 -7.04 12.33 5.15
CA MET A 20 -7.36 12.81 3.82
C MET A 20 -6.66 14.11 3.43
N HIS A 21 -6.34 14.97 4.38
CA HIS A 21 -5.52 16.15 4.11
C HIS A 21 -4.14 15.74 3.56
N TYR A 22 -3.47 14.80 4.23
CA TYR A 22 -2.14 14.32 3.82
C TYR A 22 -2.17 13.46 2.55
N VAL A 23 -3.19 12.61 2.40
CA VAL A 23 -3.31 11.77 1.20
C VAL A 23 -3.64 12.60 -0.05
N ARG A 24 -4.53 13.59 0.05
CA ARG A 24 -4.86 14.47 -1.10
C ARG A 24 -3.74 15.42 -1.48
N ALA A 25 -2.90 15.82 -0.52
CA ALA A 25 -1.76 16.70 -0.80
C ALA A 25 -0.68 16.02 -1.68
N GLN A 26 -0.66 14.67 -1.75
CA GLN A 26 0.34 13.88 -2.48
C GLN A 26 1.78 14.37 -2.20
N CYS A 27 2.05 14.65 -0.92
CA CYS A 27 3.34 15.11 -0.44
C CYS A 27 4.19 13.95 0.07
N GLU A 28 5.48 14.21 0.25
CA GLU A 28 6.41 13.27 0.87
C GLU A 28 5.87 12.82 2.24
N GLY A 29 5.87 11.51 2.49
CA GLY A 29 5.38 10.93 3.75
C GLY A 29 3.89 10.58 3.78
N ALA A 30 3.16 10.70 2.66
CA ALA A 30 1.75 10.28 2.58
C ALA A 30 1.53 8.83 3.06
N ASP A 31 2.40 7.89 2.71
CA ASP A 31 2.31 6.49 3.15
C ASP A 31 2.49 6.33 4.66
N LYS A 32 3.38 7.15 5.26
CA LYS A 32 3.58 7.18 6.73
C LYS A 32 2.33 7.72 7.41
N ALA A 33 1.76 8.80 6.89
CA ALA A 33 0.50 9.35 7.40
C ALA A 33 -0.64 8.34 7.29
N LEU A 34 -0.69 7.56 6.20
CA LEU A 34 -1.67 6.49 6.03
C LEU A 34 -1.49 5.34 7.02
N GLY A 35 -0.25 4.90 7.23
CA GLY A 35 0.04 3.89 8.25
C GLY A 35 -0.36 4.37 9.65
N MET A 36 -0.10 5.64 9.99
CA MET A 36 -0.53 6.24 11.26
C MET A 36 -2.06 6.34 11.37
N ALA A 37 -2.75 6.65 10.28
CA ALA A 37 -4.21 6.63 10.22
C ALA A 37 -4.75 5.27 10.65
N LEU A 38 -4.25 4.23 10.00
CA LEU A 38 -4.67 2.86 10.22
C LEU A 38 -4.30 2.42 11.64
N SER A 39 -3.13 2.83 12.14
CA SER A 39 -2.67 2.50 13.49
C SER A 39 -3.59 3.03 14.58
N LEU A 40 -4.15 4.23 14.42
CA LEU A 40 -5.15 4.78 15.33
C LEU A 40 -6.53 4.14 15.11
N THR A 41 -6.93 4.00 13.85
CA THR A 41 -8.24 3.46 13.48
C THR A 41 -8.45 2.05 14.06
N TRP A 42 -7.45 1.15 14.01
CA TRP A 42 -7.61 -0.21 14.54
C TRP A 42 -7.74 -0.25 16.06
N ILE A 43 -7.15 0.72 16.78
CA ILE A 43 -7.26 0.85 18.24
C ILE A 43 -8.64 1.39 18.64
N LEU A 44 -9.18 2.33 17.86
CA LEU A 44 -10.46 2.97 18.15
C LEU A 44 -11.67 2.16 17.68
N ALA A 45 -11.54 1.39 16.59
CA ALA A 45 -12.64 0.61 16.01
C ALA A 45 -13.42 -0.26 17.01
N PRO A 46 -12.79 -0.99 17.96
CA PRO A 46 -13.49 -1.74 19.01
C PRO A 46 -14.42 -0.89 19.89
N ASN A 47 -14.10 0.38 20.07
CA ASN A 47 -14.82 1.29 20.96
C ASN A 47 -16.03 1.94 20.28
N VAL A 48 -16.21 1.72 18.97
CA VAL A 48 -17.36 2.20 18.21
C VAL A 48 -18.40 1.08 18.13
N HIS A 49 -19.37 1.15 19.03
CA HIS A 49 -20.48 0.20 19.07
C HIS A 49 -21.21 0.17 17.73
N GLY A 50 -21.35 -1.03 17.17
CA GLY A 50 -22.08 -1.22 15.92
C GLY A 50 -21.32 -0.77 14.66
N LEU A 51 -19.99 -0.66 14.68
CA LEU A 51 -19.22 -0.48 13.44
C LEU A 51 -19.27 -1.78 12.60
N TYR A 52 -19.84 -1.70 11.40
CA TYR A 52 -19.84 -2.79 10.41
C TYR A 52 -18.91 -2.46 9.24
N PHE A 53 -18.35 -3.48 8.58
CA PHE A 53 -17.53 -3.29 7.37
C PHE A 53 -18.27 -2.51 6.26
N LYS A 54 -19.58 -2.74 6.10
CA LYS A 54 -20.41 -1.98 5.15
C LYS A 54 -20.46 -0.49 5.50
N ASP A 55 -20.55 -0.14 6.78
CA ASP A 55 -20.67 1.24 7.24
C ASP A 55 -19.30 1.94 7.20
N LEU A 56 -18.22 1.18 7.47
CA LEU A 56 -16.85 1.62 7.24
C LEU A 56 -16.66 1.95 5.75
N LYS A 57 -16.95 1.01 4.84
CA LYS A 57 -16.88 1.22 3.38
C LYS A 57 -17.68 2.46 2.93
N GLN A 58 -18.91 2.63 3.43
CA GLN A 58 -19.72 3.82 3.12
C GLN A 58 -19.10 5.11 3.66
N THR A 59 -18.60 5.11 4.90
CA THR A 59 -17.93 6.27 5.51
C THR A 59 -16.66 6.62 4.73
N LEU A 60 -15.84 5.62 4.41
CA LEU A 60 -14.61 5.80 3.65
C LEU A 60 -14.89 6.39 2.27
N LYS A 61 -15.97 5.96 1.60
CA LYS A 61 -16.40 6.54 0.32
C LYS A 61 -16.90 7.97 0.47
N LYS A 62 -17.69 8.26 1.50
CA LYS A 62 -18.24 9.59 1.77
C LYS A 62 -17.14 10.62 2.01
N GLU A 63 -16.12 10.26 2.79
CA GLU A 63 -14.95 11.10 3.07
C GLU A 63 -13.92 11.09 1.92
N GLN A 64 -14.17 10.28 0.88
CA GLN A 64 -13.31 10.02 -0.27
C GLN A 64 -11.94 9.41 0.11
N CYS A 65 -11.86 8.71 1.24
CA CYS A 65 -10.66 8.03 1.74
C CYS A 65 -10.63 6.53 1.47
N ASP A 66 -11.66 5.96 0.83
CA ASP A 66 -11.71 4.54 0.46
C ASP A 66 -10.49 4.12 -0.35
N GLN A 67 -10.19 4.88 -1.41
CA GLN A 67 -9.03 4.64 -2.27
C GLN A 67 -7.69 4.86 -1.55
N ALA A 68 -7.66 5.80 -0.60
CA ALA A 68 -6.48 6.14 0.18
C ALA A 68 -6.11 5.03 1.17
N LEU A 69 -7.08 4.56 1.95
CA LEU A 69 -6.88 3.56 2.99
C LEU A 69 -6.82 2.14 2.42
N MET A 70 -7.31 1.94 1.19
CA MET A 70 -7.20 0.68 0.46
C MET A 70 -7.79 -0.52 1.22
N ILE A 71 -8.61 -0.32 2.25
CA ILE A 71 -9.18 -1.44 3.01
C ILE A 71 -10.33 -2.08 2.22
N THR A 72 -11.13 -1.26 1.53
CA THR A 72 -12.35 -1.69 0.82
C THR A 72 -12.40 -1.25 -0.65
N ALA A 73 -11.28 -0.76 -1.18
CA ALA A 73 -11.21 -0.11 -2.47
C ALA A 73 -11.15 -1.13 -3.61
N ASN A 74 -12.12 -1.06 -4.53
CA ASN A 74 -12.08 -1.78 -5.79
C ASN A 74 -11.72 -0.80 -6.91
N VAL A 75 -10.43 -0.45 -7.01
CA VAL A 75 -9.95 0.54 -7.99
C VAL A 75 -9.25 -0.18 -9.13
N PRO A 76 -9.64 0.07 -10.39
CA PRO A 76 -8.94 -0.50 -11.53
C PRO A 76 -7.49 0.01 -11.58
N SER A 77 -6.57 -0.86 -11.99
CA SER A 77 -5.17 -0.51 -12.16
C SER A 77 -4.96 0.45 -13.34
N ALA A 78 -3.85 1.20 -13.30
CA ALA A 78 -3.32 1.88 -14.48
C ALA A 78 -3.21 0.89 -15.64
N LYS A 79 -3.49 1.34 -16.86
CA LYS A 79 -3.39 0.48 -18.06
C LYS A 79 -1.99 0.43 -18.65
N LYS A 80 -1.17 1.42 -18.29
CA LYS A 80 0.13 1.67 -18.90
C LYS A 80 1.00 2.47 -17.96
N ILE A 81 2.29 2.17 -17.93
CA ILE A 81 3.35 2.93 -17.28
C ILE A 81 4.29 3.51 -18.35
N ILE A 82 4.76 4.74 -18.12
CA ILE A 82 5.81 5.37 -18.92
C ILE A 82 7.10 5.35 -18.12
N VAL A 83 8.21 4.91 -18.70
CA VAL A 83 9.53 4.91 -18.04
C VAL A 83 10.48 5.82 -18.79
N HIS A 84 11.10 6.72 -18.04
CA HIS A 84 12.11 7.65 -18.52
C HIS A 84 13.50 7.08 -18.25
N GLY A 85 14.36 7.09 -19.26
CA GLY A 85 15.75 6.67 -19.13
C GLY A 85 16.66 7.76 -18.57
N PRO A 86 17.96 7.46 -18.42
CA PRO A 86 18.98 8.41 -17.96
C PRO A 86 19.08 9.68 -18.83
N ASP A 87 18.80 9.54 -20.14
CA ASP A 87 18.89 10.61 -21.13
C ASP A 87 17.62 11.47 -21.25
N SER A 88 16.66 11.30 -20.33
CA SER A 88 15.38 12.01 -20.34
C SER A 88 15.53 13.55 -20.32
N GLY A 89 16.57 14.08 -19.66
CA GLY A 89 16.92 15.51 -19.70
C GLY A 89 17.43 16.02 -21.05
N MET A 90 17.79 15.12 -21.97
CA MET A 90 18.32 15.43 -23.31
C MET A 90 17.31 15.12 -24.43
N GLY A 91 16.04 14.92 -24.09
CA GLY A 91 14.99 14.57 -25.05
C GLY A 91 14.94 13.09 -25.41
N GLY A 92 15.49 12.22 -24.56
CA GLY A 92 15.41 10.76 -24.72
C GLY A 92 13.97 10.27 -24.81
N ILE A 93 13.72 9.31 -25.70
CA ILE A 93 12.39 8.72 -25.90
C ILE A 93 12.07 7.80 -24.71
N PRO A 94 10.94 8.01 -24.01
CA PRO A 94 10.55 7.11 -22.93
C PRO A 94 9.97 5.80 -23.47
N SER A 95 10.14 4.71 -22.71
CA SER A 95 9.50 3.43 -22.98
C SER A 95 8.10 3.39 -22.36
N GLN A 96 7.23 2.55 -22.92
CA GLN A 96 5.84 2.42 -22.49
C GLN A 96 5.49 0.95 -22.30
N PHE A 97 4.96 0.62 -21.12
CA PHE A 97 4.65 -0.76 -20.73
C PHE A 97 3.16 -0.92 -20.47
N PRO A 98 2.49 -1.92 -21.08
CA PRO A 98 1.14 -2.28 -20.67
C PRO A 98 1.17 -2.81 -19.24
N VAL A 99 0.11 -2.56 -18.48
CA VAL A 99 -0.05 -3.07 -17.12
C VAL A 99 -1.20 -4.05 -17.09
N HIS A 100 -0.90 -5.24 -16.61
CA HIS A 100 -1.82 -6.33 -16.34
C HIS A 100 -1.88 -6.60 -14.83
N GLU A 101 -2.75 -7.52 -14.43
CA GLU A 101 -2.97 -7.85 -13.03
C GLU A 101 -1.73 -8.41 -12.33
N ASP A 102 -0.88 -9.13 -13.05
CA ASP A 102 0.31 -9.82 -12.56
C ASP A 102 1.61 -9.07 -12.87
N THR A 103 1.55 -7.91 -13.52
CA THR A 103 2.74 -7.13 -13.86
C THR A 103 3.47 -6.67 -12.59
N GLN A 104 4.73 -7.08 -12.46
CA GLN A 104 5.63 -6.67 -11.38
C GLN A 104 6.62 -5.60 -11.85
N PHE A 105 7.15 -4.82 -10.91
CA PHE A 105 8.21 -3.87 -11.21
C PHE A 105 9.50 -4.53 -11.71
N GLN A 106 9.75 -5.80 -11.35
CA GLN A 106 10.88 -6.56 -11.87
C GLN A 106 10.83 -6.69 -13.39
N GLN A 107 9.67 -6.97 -13.99
CA GLN A 107 9.53 -7.05 -15.45
C GLN A 107 9.79 -5.69 -16.10
N ILE A 108 9.19 -4.62 -15.56
CA ILE A 108 9.41 -3.26 -16.08
C ILE A 108 10.88 -2.86 -15.98
N LEU A 109 11.56 -3.21 -14.87
CA LEU A 109 12.97 -2.90 -14.66
C LEU A 109 13.84 -3.63 -15.69
N SER A 110 13.67 -4.94 -15.84
CA SER A 110 14.42 -5.76 -16.80
C SER A 110 14.28 -5.22 -18.23
N ASP A 111 13.04 -5.00 -18.68
CA ASP A 111 12.78 -4.50 -20.04
C ASP A 111 13.30 -3.07 -20.23
N SER A 112 13.29 -2.24 -19.19
CA SER A 112 13.82 -0.87 -19.25
C SER A 112 15.34 -0.86 -19.36
N LEU A 113 16.04 -1.72 -18.61
CA LEU A 113 17.50 -1.86 -18.69
C LEU A 113 17.94 -2.25 -20.10
N GLU A 114 17.22 -3.18 -20.73
CA GLU A 114 17.45 -3.59 -22.12
C GLU A 114 17.14 -2.44 -23.10
N PHE A 115 15.97 -1.80 -22.96
CA PHE A 115 15.54 -0.72 -23.86
C PHE A 115 16.51 0.47 -23.87
N PHE A 116 17.03 0.86 -22.70
CA PHE A 116 17.99 1.96 -22.57
C PHE A 116 19.45 1.53 -22.77
N ASN A 117 19.69 0.26 -23.13
CA ASN A 117 21.02 -0.29 -23.39
C ASN A 117 22.02 -0.03 -22.24
N ILE A 118 21.56 -0.29 -21.01
CA ILE A 118 22.39 -0.15 -19.81
C ILE A 118 23.47 -1.23 -19.81
N ASP A 119 24.72 -0.84 -19.50
CA ASP A 119 25.85 -1.76 -19.40
C ASP A 119 25.60 -2.84 -18.34
N GLU A 120 25.91 -4.11 -18.66
CA GLU A 120 25.74 -5.26 -17.77
C GLU A 120 26.48 -5.10 -16.44
N ASN A 121 27.59 -4.34 -16.41
CA ASN A 121 28.32 -4.05 -15.17
C ASN A 121 27.57 -3.07 -14.25
N ASP A 122 26.65 -2.29 -14.82
CA ASP A 122 25.93 -1.22 -14.14
C ASP A 122 24.50 -1.59 -13.75
N VAL A 123 23.91 -2.67 -14.31
CA VAL A 123 22.48 -3.03 -14.11
C VAL A 123 22.06 -3.09 -12.63
N ASN A 124 22.94 -3.55 -11.74
CA ASN A 124 22.66 -3.66 -10.30
C ASN A 124 22.63 -2.30 -9.58
N SER A 125 22.99 -1.22 -10.27
CA SER A 125 23.00 0.15 -9.75
C SER A 125 21.81 0.96 -10.25
N TYR A 126 20.92 0.36 -11.04
CA TYR A 126 19.75 1.04 -11.61
C TYR A 126 18.44 0.57 -10.98
N PHE A 127 17.60 1.54 -10.64
CA PHE A 127 16.35 1.31 -9.93
C PHE A 127 15.22 2.13 -10.55
N LEU A 128 13.99 1.60 -10.46
CA LEU A 128 12.78 2.33 -10.84
C LEU A 128 12.31 3.20 -9.69
N THR A 129 12.20 4.50 -9.93
CA THR A 129 11.61 5.46 -8.99
C THR A 129 10.38 6.12 -9.59
N ASP A 130 9.39 6.44 -8.76
CA ASP A 130 8.27 7.29 -9.18
C ASP A 130 8.79 8.69 -9.54
N THR A 131 8.47 9.19 -10.74
CA THR A 131 9.04 10.44 -11.26
C THR A 131 8.64 11.67 -10.41
N LYS A 132 7.48 11.63 -9.73
CA LYS A 132 6.98 12.77 -8.94
C LYS A 132 7.51 12.77 -7.51
N THR A 133 7.52 11.61 -6.87
CA THR A 133 7.80 11.45 -5.43
C THR A 133 9.20 10.95 -5.14
N GLY A 134 9.89 10.38 -6.13
CA GLY A 134 11.20 9.74 -5.97
C GLY A 134 11.15 8.41 -5.22
N LEU A 135 9.95 7.88 -4.93
CA LEU A 135 9.77 6.61 -4.23
C LEU A 135 10.37 5.47 -5.06
N ILE A 136 11.25 4.67 -4.45
CA ILE A 136 11.84 3.49 -5.09
C ILE A 136 10.87 2.31 -5.02
N HIS A 137 10.60 1.68 -6.16
CA HIS A 137 9.73 0.50 -6.21
C HIS A 137 10.51 -0.78 -5.97
N LEU A 138 9.98 -1.64 -5.10
CA LEU A 138 10.56 -2.96 -4.90
C LEU A 138 10.26 -3.83 -6.14
N PRO A 139 11.26 -4.54 -6.71
CA PRO A 139 11.04 -5.32 -7.92
C PRO A 139 9.95 -6.40 -7.78
N SER A 140 9.78 -6.98 -6.59
CA SER A 140 8.79 -8.02 -6.31
C SER A 140 7.35 -7.52 -6.13
N CYS A 141 7.14 -6.20 -6.10
CA CYS A 141 5.82 -5.61 -5.95
C CYS A 141 5.04 -5.58 -7.27
N TYR A 142 3.71 -5.72 -7.19
CA TYR A 142 2.83 -5.56 -8.34
C TYR A 142 2.56 -4.09 -8.62
N VAL A 143 2.60 -3.70 -9.89
CA VAL A 143 2.37 -2.32 -10.34
C VAL A 143 0.96 -1.84 -9.96
N ARG A 144 -0.03 -2.74 -10.03
CA ARG A 144 -1.43 -2.43 -9.71
C ARG A 144 -1.68 -1.99 -8.27
N ASP A 145 -0.77 -2.34 -7.36
CA ASP A 145 -0.92 -2.00 -5.95
C ASP A 145 -0.50 -0.54 -5.68
N PHE A 146 0.17 0.12 -6.63
CA PHE A 146 0.69 1.51 -6.51
C PHE A 146 0.01 2.48 -7.45
N TYR A 147 -0.37 2.01 -8.64
CA TYR A 147 -0.84 2.87 -9.71
C TYR A 147 -2.24 2.49 -10.17
N PHE A 148 -3.17 3.42 -9.93
CA PHE A 148 -4.58 3.28 -10.29
C PHE A 148 -4.91 3.96 -11.61
N PHE A 149 -6.01 3.52 -12.23
CA PHE A 149 -6.48 4.08 -13.49
C PHE A 149 -6.84 5.56 -13.34
N HIS A 150 -6.27 6.39 -14.21
CA HIS A 150 -6.66 7.77 -14.37
C HIS A 150 -6.81 8.08 -15.87
N ARG A 151 -7.98 8.60 -16.30
CA ARG A 151 -8.33 8.73 -17.73
C ARG A 151 -7.32 9.56 -18.53
N SER A 152 -6.78 10.60 -17.92
CA SER A 152 -5.90 11.57 -18.60
C SER A 152 -4.45 11.48 -18.18
N PHE A 153 -4.07 10.48 -17.38
CA PHE A 153 -2.74 10.42 -16.80
C PHE A 153 -2.23 8.98 -16.78
N TYR A 154 -1.03 8.79 -17.34
CA TYR A 154 -0.28 7.56 -17.16
C TYR A 154 0.80 7.82 -16.11
N PRO A 155 0.92 6.96 -15.08
CA PRO A 155 2.01 7.07 -14.13
C PRO A 155 3.36 6.96 -14.82
N GLN A 156 4.33 7.70 -14.26
CA GLN A 156 5.65 7.85 -14.85
C GLN A 156 6.69 7.40 -13.84
N LEU A 157 7.62 6.58 -14.31
CA LEU A 157 8.79 6.15 -13.57
C LEU A 157 10.03 6.73 -14.22
N THR A 158 11.10 6.84 -13.44
CA THR A 158 12.43 7.17 -13.94
C THR A 158 13.38 6.04 -13.57
N LEU A 159 14.17 5.61 -14.54
CA LEU A 159 15.28 4.69 -14.32
C LEU A 159 16.49 5.51 -13.82
N VAL A 160 16.86 5.33 -12.57
CA VAL A 160 17.88 6.15 -11.91
C VAL A 160 19.06 5.28 -11.47
N LYS A 161 20.27 5.76 -11.76
CA LYS A 161 21.51 5.18 -11.21
C LYS A 161 21.71 5.65 -9.78
N LEU A 162 21.83 4.74 -8.84
CA LEU A 162 22.03 5.01 -7.41
C LEU A 162 23.17 4.16 -6.85
N ASP A 163 23.81 4.65 -5.79
CA ASP A 163 24.66 3.82 -4.95
C ASP A 163 23.83 2.69 -4.31
N GLN A 164 24.40 1.48 -4.23
CA GLN A 164 23.67 0.30 -3.78
C GLN A 164 23.28 0.37 -2.30
N GLU A 165 24.12 0.93 -1.44
CA GLU A 165 23.79 1.05 -0.01
C GLU A 165 22.64 2.03 0.19
N GLU A 166 22.69 3.16 -0.50
CA GLU A 166 21.62 4.17 -0.49
C GLU A 166 20.31 3.61 -1.07
N ALA A 167 20.37 2.91 -2.21
CA ALA A 167 19.20 2.31 -2.82
C ALA A 167 18.57 1.26 -1.89
N HIS A 168 19.37 0.39 -1.28
CA HIS A 168 18.88 -0.61 -0.33
C HIS A 168 18.25 0.04 0.92
N LEU A 169 18.80 1.14 1.43
CA LEU A 169 18.20 1.88 2.53
C LEU A 169 16.82 2.45 2.15
N ARG A 170 16.71 3.11 0.99
CA ARG A 170 15.42 3.64 0.49
C ARG A 170 14.40 2.54 0.23
N MET A 171 14.85 1.39 -0.30
CA MET A 171 14.00 0.21 -0.47
C MET A 171 13.48 -0.29 0.86
N ARG A 172 14.32 -0.38 1.91
CA ARG A 172 13.89 -0.79 3.25
C ARG A 172 12.91 0.20 3.88
N GLN A 173 13.14 1.51 3.71
CA GLN A 173 12.20 2.55 4.16
C GLN A 173 10.83 2.42 3.47
N THR A 174 10.84 2.20 2.15
CA THR A 174 9.62 1.99 1.35
C THR A 174 8.89 0.72 1.77
N ALA A 175 9.62 -0.39 1.89
CA ALA A 175 9.09 -1.66 2.39
C ALA A 175 8.45 -1.50 3.76
N PHE A 176 9.09 -0.76 4.67
CA PHE A 176 8.59 -0.55 6.02
C PHE A 176 7.27 0.22 6.02
N ALA A 177 7.17 1.32 5.26
CA ALA A 177 5.95 2.10 5.15
C ALA A 177 4.78 1.24 4.61
N GLN A 178 5.03 0.45 3.57
CA GLN A 178 4.05 -0.47 3.01
C GLN A 178 3.63 -1.55 4.02
N ARG A 179 4.59 -2.18 4.71
CA ARG A 179 4.29 -3.20 5.72
C ARG A 179 3.49 -2.64 6.88
N PHE A 180 3.75 -1.40 7.26
CA PHE A 180 3.01 -0.73 8.33
C PHE A 180 1.54 -0.52 7.97
N ILE A 181 1.26 -0.15 6.71
CA ILE A 181 -0.11 -0.07 6.17
C ILE A 181 -0.78 -1.46 6.19
N GLU A 182 -0.10 -2.49 5.68
CA GLU A 182 -0.65 -3.86 5.65
C GLU A 182 -0.94 -4.40 7.05
N VAL A 183 -0.05 -4.15 8.02
CA VAL A 183 -0.27 -4.47 9.44
C VAL A 183 -1.51 -3.77 9.98
N GLY A 184 -1.68 -2.49 9.66
CA GLY A 184 -2.87 -1.72 10.03
C GLY A 184 -4.16 -2.34 9.49
N LYS A 185 -4.17 -2.79 8.23
CA LYS A 185 -5.33 -3.45 7.59
C LYS A 185 -5.72 -4.74 8.31
N VAL A 186 -4.74 -5.62 8.60
CA VAL A 186 -5.04 -6.90 9.28
C VAL A 186 -5.45 -6.70 10.74
N LEU A 187 -4.84 -5.75 11.45
CA LEU A 187 -5.21 -5.42 12.84
C LEU A 187 -6.61 -4.84 12.91
N LEU A 188 -6.96 -3.91 12.01
CA LEU A 188 -8.30 -3.34 11.93
C LEU A 188 -9.34 -4.44 11.67
N THR A 189 -9.07 -5.31 10.70
CA THR A 189 -9.96 -6.42 10.34
C THR A 189 -10.15 -7.38 11.51
N HIS A 190 -9.04 -7.82 12.12
CA HIS A 190 -9.06 -8.68 13.29
C HIS A 190 -9.86 -8.06 14.45
N ASN A 191 -9.66 -6.78 14.74
CA ASN A 191 -10.38 -6.11 15.82
C ASN A 191 -11.87 -5.94 15.51
N ILE A 192 -12.24 -5.55 14.28
CA ILE A 192 -13.64 -5.48 13.89
C ILE A 192 -14.32 -6.83 14.11
N LEU A 193 -13.68 -7.94 13.73
CA LEU A 193 -14.21 -9.29 13.95
C LEU A 193 -14.27 -9.65 15.43
N LYS A 194 -13.18 -9.52 16.17
CA LYS A 194 -13.05 -9.92 17.58
C LYS A 194 -14.08 -9.23 18.49
N TYR A 195 -14.39 -7.97 18.23
CA TYR A 195 -15.31 -7.17 19.04
C TYR A 195 -16.73 -7.10 18.44
N SER A 196 -17.03 -7.91 17.43
CA SER A 196 -18.36 -8.03 16.86
C SER A 196 -19.34 -8.70 17.83
N PRO A 197 -20.62 -8.25 17.88
CA PRO A 197 -21.65 -9.01 18.56
C PRO A 197 -21.79 -10.44 17.99
N GLN A 198 -22.06 -11.41 18.85
CA GLN A 198 -22.09 -12.84 18.48
C GLN A 198 -23.10 -13.16 17.37
N HIS A 199 -24.23 -12.44 17.31
CA HIS A 199 -25.27 -12.66 16.30
C HIS A 199 -24.90 -12.18 14.89
N VAL A 200 -23.83 -11.39 14.71
CA VAL A 200 -23.39 -10.89 13.40
C VAL A 200 -22.02 -11.42 12.96
N ILE A 201 -21.33 -12.19 13.80
CA ILE A 201 -19.96 -12.65 13.50
C ILE A 201 -19.90 -13.50 12.23
N ALA A 202 -20.86 -14.41 12.04
CA ALA A 202 -20.91 -15.28 10.86
C ALA A 202 -21.06 -14.48 9.56
N GLN A 203 -21.92 -13.47 9.55
CA GLN A 203 -22.09 -12.57 8.41
C GLN A 203 -20.82 -11.78 8.10
N ARG A 204 -20.07 -11.37 9.13
CA ARG A 204 -18.82 -10.60 8.96
C ARG A 204 -17.68 -11.46 8.44
N ILE A 205 -17.58 -12.70 8.89
CA ILE A 205 -16.64 -13.69 8.35
C ILE A 205 -16.97 -13.98 6.89
N PHE A 206 -18.25 -14.16 6.56
CA PHE A 206 -18.68 -14.32 5.17
C PHE A 206 -18.25 -13.13 4.30
N PHE A 207 -18.50 -11.89 4.75
CA PHE A 207 -18.08 -10.69 4.03
C PHE A 207 -16.56 -10.58 3.87
N LEU A 208 -15.78 -10.98 4.87
CA LEU A 208 -14.31 -11.01 4.77
C LEU A 208 -13.87 -11.92 3.62
N HIS A 209 -14.37 -13.14 3.58
CA HIS A 209 -13.91 -14.16 2.62
C HIS A 209 -14.55 -14.06 1.23
N ASP A 210 -15.75 -13.50 1.11
CA ASP A 210 -16.48 -13.39 -0.15
C ASP A 210 -16.28 -12.02 -0.84
N GLU A 211 -15.99 -10.96 -0.07
CA GLU A 211 -15.71 -9.63 -0.65
C GLU A 211 -14.26 -9.19 -0.43
N LEU A 212 -13.80 -9.06 0.81
CA LEU A 212 -12.54 -8.34 1.10
C LEU A 212 -11.31 -9.03 0.52
N THR A 213 -11.19 -10.36 0.66
CA THR A 213 -10.06 -11.15 0.15
C THR A 213 -9.91 -11.12 -1.38
N HIS A 214 -10.98 -10.75 -2.09
CA HIS A 214 -10.97 -10.60 -3.55
C HIS A 214 -10.59 -9.19 -4.02
N LEU A 215 -10.51 -8.22 -3.10
CA LEU A 215 -10.09 -6.86 -3.44
C LEU A 215 -8.57 -6.82 -3.62
N PRO A 216 -8.06 -6.17 -4.68
CA PRO A 216 -6.61 -5.97 -4.87
C PRO A 216 -5.95 -5.25 -3.69
N SER A 217 -6.75 -4.45 -2.98
CA SER A 217 -6.32 -3.55 -1.93
C SER A 217 -6.20 -4.23 -0.56
N PHE A 218 -6.82 -5.39 -0.39
CA PHE A 218 -6.74 -6.19 0.84
C PHE A 218 -5.55 -7.15 0.76
N PRO A 219 -4.86 -7.45 1.89
CA PRO A 219 -3.74 -8.38 1.84
C PRO A 219 -4.21 -9.74 1.30
N ARG A 220 -3.52 -10.25 0.27
CA ARG A 220 -3.87 -11.51 -0.42
C ARG A 220 -3.19 -12.72 0.22
N LYS A 221 -2.06 -12.47 0.87
CA LYS A 221 -1.22 -13.46 1.56
C LYS A 221 -0.55 -12.81 2.75
N SER A 222 0.02 -13.63 3.62
CA SER A 222 0.93 -13.13 4.64
C SER A 222 2.14 -12.45 3.97
N LEU A 223 2.68 -11.41 4.61
CA LEU A 223 3.83 -10.70 4.06
C LEU A 223 5.03 -11.65 3.92
N GLU A 224 5.74 -11.48 2.82
CA GLU A 224 7.01 -12.16 2.55
C GLU A 224 8.02 -11.08 2.17
N THR A 225 9.04 -10.90 3.01
CA THR A 225 10.15 -9.99 2.72
C THR A 225 11.36 -10.79 2.30
N CYS A 226 12.10 -10.30 1.29
CA CYS A 226 13.36 -10.92 0.89
C CYS A 226 14.35 -10.91 2.08
N PHE A 227 14.98 -12.05 2.37
CA PHE A 227 15.91 -12.18 3.50
C PHE A 227 17.02 -11.11 3.50
N GLY A 228 17.49 -10.68 2.32
CA GLY A 228 18.48 -9.61 2.19
C GLY A 228 18.05 -8.27 2.82
N MET A 229 16.75 -7.97 2.81
CA MET A 229 16.20 -6.71 3.35
C MET A 229 16.20 -6.66 4.87
N TYR A 230 16.44 -7.80 5.53
CA TYR A 230 16.57 -7.88 6.98
C TYR A 230 17.96 -7.50 7.50
N HIS A 231 18.93 -7.35 6.61
CA HIS A 231 20.28 -6.94 6.95
C HIS A 231 20.45 -5.43 6.73
N GLY A 232 21.19 -4.80 7.64
CA GLY A 232 21.43 -3.35 7.63
C GLY A 232 20.36 -2.55 8.35
N GLU A 233 20.43 -1.23 8.20
CA GLU A 233 19.53 -0.29 8.85
C GLU A 233 18.05 -0.59 8.49
N MET A 234 17.17 -0.51 9.48
CA MET A 234 15.74 -0.88 9.41
C MET A 234 15.42 -2.38 9.28
N GLY A 235 16.42 -3.25 9.19
CA GLY A 235 16.22 -4.69 9.01
C GLY A 235 15.44 -5.36 10.14
N GLU A 236 15.77 -5.05 11.40
CA GLU A 236 15.05 -5.60 12.57
C GLU A 236 13.62 -5.06 12.66
N GLN A 237 13.41 -3.79 12.31
CA GLN A 237 12.09 -3.17 12.27
C GLN A 237 11.20 -3.85 11.22
N LEU A 238 11.75 -4.20 10.06
CA LEU A 238 11.04 -4.98 9.04
C LEU A 238 10.67 -6.37 9.54
N LYS A 239 11.58 -7.08 10.22
CA LYS A 239 11.29 -8.39 10.83
C LYS A 239 10.14 -8.30 11.84
N ALA A 240 10.19 -7.31 12.73
CA ALA A 240 9.16 -7.11 13.74
C ALA A 240 7.79 -6.83 13.09
N MET A 241 7.75 -5.98 12.06
CA MET A 241 6.52 -5.65 11.35
C MET A 241 5.92 -6.87 10.65
N GLU A 242 6.76 -7.69 10.03
CA GLU A 242 6.35 -8.93 9.38
C GLU A 242 5.85 -9.98 10.38
N ALA A 243 6.49 -10.11 11.55
CA ALA A 243 6.04 -11.01 12.60
C ALA A 243 4.64 -10.61 13.12
N VAL A 244 4.41 -9.32 13.39
CA VAL A 244 3.10 -8.79 13.81
C VAL A 244 2.04 -9.05 12.74
N HIS A 245 2.38 -8.80 11.47
CA HIS A 245 1.47 -9.10 10.36
C HIS A 245 1.12 -10.57 10.30
N LYS A 246 2.12 -11.46 10.25
CA LYS A 246 1.92 -12.92 10.13
C LYS A 246 1.07 -13.47 11.27
N PHE A 247 1.35 -13.05 12.50
CA PHE A 247 0.59 -13.46 13.67
C PHE A 247 -0.87 -13.00 13.60
N THR A 248 -1.11 -11.75 13.19
CA THR A 248 -2.48 -11.22 13.06
C THR A 248 -3.22 -11.83 11.88
N TRP A 249 -2.54 -12.01 10.75
CA TRP A 249 -3.04 -12.67 9.55
C TRP A 249 -3.51 -14.09 9.83
N ALA A 250 -2.77 -14.84 10.66
CA ALA A 250 -3.19 -16.17 11.08
C ALA A 250 -4.54 -16.15 11.82
N LYS A 251 -4.76 -15.18 12.72
CA LYS A 251 -6.00 -15.06 13.51
C LYS A 251 -7.25 -14.67 12.71
N ILE A 252 -7.09 -14.12 11.51
CA ILE A 252 -8.23 -13.76 10.65
C ILE A 252 -8.55 -14.82 9.62
N ASN A 253 -7.65 -15.80 9.41
CA ASN A 253 -7.82 -16.88 8.44
C ASN A 253 -8.02 -18.26 9.09
N TYR A 254 -7.72 -18.41 10.39
CA TYR A 254 -7.88 -19.63 11.18
C TYR A 254 -8.60 -19.32 12.49
#